data_AF-A0A9E2ERW5-F1
#
_entry.id   AF-A0A9E2ERW5-F1
#
_cell.length_a   1.000
_cell.length_b   1.000
_cell.length_c   1.000
_cell.angle_alpha   90.00
_cell.angle_beta   90.00
_cell.angle_gamma   90.00
#
_symmetry.space_group_name_H-M   'P 1'
#
loop_
_entity.id
_entity.type
_entity.pdbx_description
1 polymer ?
#
loop_
_entity_poly.entity_id
_entity_poly.type
_entity_poly.pdbx_seq_one_letter_code
_entity_poly.pdbx_strand_id
1 'polypeptide(L)'
;MDNASARNMWGDYLDKHLEDAFAEAPKTVHFCDNEKDANECAKLVKKGIKRTTSHSLLGLQYRKEPLPKVGDFTVVTNWEGKAQCIVRTTAVKFKPFFSIDAEYAKLEGEGDKSLDYWKKTHWEYYERELAPFNRVPRESMIIVCEEFEKVFDR
;
A
#
# COMPACT_ATOMS: atom_id res chain seq x y z
N MET A 1 5.58 -12.36 13.06
CA MET A 1 4.88 -12.53 11.77
C MET A 1 4.19 -13.89 11.75
N ASP A 2 2.86 -13.90 11.73
CA ASP A 2 2.07 -15.14 11.84
C ASP A 2 1.99 -15.89 10.49
N ASN A 3 2.04 -15.16 9.38
CA ASN A 3 2.03 -15.72 8.04
C ASN A 3 3.35 -16.44 7.69
N ALA A 4 3.29 -17.76 7.46
CA ALA A 4 4.46 -18.58 7.16
C ALA A 4 5.15 -18.20 5.83
N SER A 5 4.38 -17.90 4.78
CA SER A 5 4.93 -17.49 3.48
C SER A 5 5.70 -16.17 3.60
N ALA A 6 5.16 -15.21 4.36
CA ALA A 6 5.79 -13.92 4.59
C ALA A 6 7.04 -14.07 5.46
N ARG A 7 6.98 -14.89 6.52
CA ARG A 7 8.13 -15.14 7.41
C ARG A 7 9.30 -15.75 6.64
N ASN A 8 9.03 -16.72 5.76
CA ASN A 8 10.07 -17.33 4.93
C ASN A 8 10.67 -16.32 3.93
N MET A 9 9.85 -15.47 3.31
CA MET A 9 10.35 -14.44 2.40
C MET A 9 11.20 -13.38 3.12
N TRP A 10 10.82 -13.00 4.34
CA TRP A 10 11.60 -12.09 5.17
C TRP A 10 12.94 -12.70 5.59
N GLY A 11 12.97 -13.99 5.95
CA GLY A 11 14.22 -14.71 6.20
C GLY A 11 15.17 -14.70 5.00
N ASP A 12 14.66 -15.07 3.81
CA ASP A 12 15.47 -15.06 2.58
C ASP A 12 16.01 -13.66 2.22
N TYR A 13 15.26 -12.61 2.56
CA TYR A 13 15.71 -11.22 2.40
C TYR A 13 16.87 -10.91 3.34
N LEU A 14 16.71 -11.19 4.64
CA LEU A 14 17.74 -10.92 5.65
C LEU A 14 19.04 -11.71 5.41
N ASP A 15 18.95 -12.93 4.88
CA ASP A 15 20.12 -13.72 4.49
C ASP A 15 20.99 -13.02 3.42
N LYS A 16 20.37 -12.14 2.61
CA LYS A 16 21.05 -11.36 1.56
C LYS A 16 21.31 -9.90 1.95
N HIS A 17 20.64 -9.40 2.98
CA HIS A 17 20.64 -8.02 3.44
C HIS A 17 20.86 -7.94 4.95
N LEU A 18 22.06 -8.36 5.38
CA LEU A 18 22.44 -8.40 6.80
C LEU A 18 22.43 -7.01 7.45
N GLU A 19 22.55 -5.94 6.65
CA GLU A 19 22.39 -4.55 7.09
C GLU A 19 21.03 -4.26 7.74
N ASP A 20 19.98 -5.02 7.37
CA ASP A 20 18.61 -4.87 7.86
C ASP A 20 18.25 -5.92 8.94
N ALA A 21 19.22 -6.70 9.45
CA ALA A 21 18.98 -7.78 10.42
C ALA A 21 18.31 -7.34 11.74
N PHE A 22 18.43 -6.05 12.10
CA PHE A 22 17.81 -5.45 13.28
C PHE A 22 16.57 -4.60 12.95
N ALA A 23 16.11 -4.60 11.70
CA ALA A 23 14.87 -3.92 11.32
C ALA A 23 13.66 -4.55 12.03
N GLU A 24 12.63 -3.74 12.28
CA GLU A 24 11.36 -4.26 12.77
C GLU A 24 10.76 -5.24 11.76
N ALA A 25 10.15 -6.32 12.26
CA ALA A 25 9.56 -7.32 11.39
C ALA A 25 8.43 -6.69 10.54
N PRO A 26 8.43 -6.88 9.21
CA PRO A 26 7.48 -6.23 8.33
C PRO A 26 6.05 -6.67 8.60
N LYS A 27 5.11 -5.75 8.40
CA LYS A 27 3.69 -6.09 8.31
C LYS A 27 3.42 -6.90 7.04
N THR A 28 2.36 -7.68 7.07
CA THR A 28 1.89 -8.45 5.91
C THR A 28 0.56 -7.86 5.44
N VAL A 29 0.50 -7.41 4.19
CA VAL A 29 -0.69 -6.73 3.64
C VAL A 29 -0.97 -7.22 2.22
N HIS A 30 -2.24 -7.31 1.87
CA HIS A 30 -2.68 -7.20 0.48
C HIS A 30 -3.24 -5.80 0.26
N PHE A 31 -3.14 -5.31 -0.97
CA PHE A 31 -3.80 -4.07 -1.38
C PHE A 31 -5.24 -4.35 -1.77
N CYS A 32 -6.08 -3.30 -1.82
CA CYS A 32 -7.50 -3.37 -2.16
C CYS A 32 -8.33 -4.25 -1.21
N ASP A 33 -9.64 -4.25 -1.40
CA ASP A 33 -10.62 -4.91 -0.52
C ASP A 33 -11.41 -6.03 -1.23
N ASN A 34 -10.95 -6.47 -2.40
CA ASN A 34 -11.48 -7.63 -3.11
C ASN A 34 -10.37 -8.47 -3.75
N GLU A 35 -10.67 -9.75 -3.98
CA GLU A 35 -9.70 -10.74 -4.45
C GLU A 35 -9.03 -10.38 -5.78
N LYS A 36 -9.82 -9.92 -6.74
CA LYS A 36 -9.32 -9.60 -8.08
C LYS A 36 -8.29 -8.50 -8.01
N ASP A 37 -8.62 -7.40 -7.35
CA ASP A 37 -7.78 -6.21 -7.31
C ASP A 37 -6.58 -6.41 -6.37
N ALA A 38 -6.74 -7.15 -5.27
CA ALA A 38 -5.62 -7.54 -4.42
C ALA A 38 -4.56 -8.36 -5.17
N ASN A 39 -5.02 -9.36 -5.94
CA ASN A 39 -4.14 -10.19 -6.74
C ASN A 39 -3.48 -9.39 -7.88
N GLU A 40 -4.19 -8.45 -8.49
CA GLU A 40 -3.62 -7.60 -9.55
C GLU A 40 -2.61 -6.59 -8.99
N CYS A 41 -2.94 -5.89 -7.90
CA CYS A 41 -2.03 -4.98 -7.23
C CYS A 41 -0.74 -5.67 -6.82
N ALA A 42 -0.81 -6.87 -6.26
CA ALA A 42 0.39 -7.60 -5.86
C ALA A 42 1.30 -7.92 -7.08
N LYS A 43 0.72 -8.24 -8.25
CA LYS A 43 1.49 -8.40 -9.49
C LYS A 43 2.11 -7.09 -9.98
N LEU A 44 1.36 -5.98 -9.90
CA LEU A 44 1.83 -4.66 -10.32
C LEU A 44 3.00 -4.19 -9.45
N VAL A 45 2.93 -4.39 -8.14
CA VAL A 45 4.02 -4.10 -7.21
C VAL A 45 5.23 -4.99 -7.50
N LYS A 46 5.01 -6.31 -7.67
CA LYS A 46 6.10 -7.24 -8.01
C LYS A 46 6.81 -6.86 -9.31
N LYS A 47 6.09 -6.32 -10.30
CA LYS A 47 6.64 -5.81 -11.57
C LYS A 47 7.27 -4.41 -11.46
N GLY A 48 7.20 -3.75 -10.30
CA GLY A 48 7.67 -2.38 -10.11
C GLY A 48 6.82 -1.32 -10.82
N ILE A 49 5.59 -1.66 -11.21
CA ILE A 49 4.65 -0.75 -11.88
C ILE A 49 3.91 0.10 -10.85
N LYS A 50 3.29 -0.55 -9.85
CA LYS A 50 2.69 0.13 -8.70
C LYS A 50 3.80 0.43 -7.70
N ARG A 51 4.03 1.72 -7.45
CA ARG A 51 5.08 2.23 -6.54
C ARG A 51 4.54 3.18 -5.47
N THR A 52 3.23 3.37 -5.43
CA THR A 52 2.56 4.18 -4.43
C THR A 52 1.31 3.50 -3.90
N THR A 53 0.90 3.93 -2.71
CA THR A 53 -0.42 3.63 -2.14
C THR A 53 -0.97 4.86 -1.42
N SER A 54 -2.30 4.92 -1.29
CA SER A 54 -3.02 6.14 -0.93
C SER A 54 -3.99 5.89 0.21
N HIS A 55 -3.56 6.15 1.45
CA HIS A 55 -4.39 5.93 2.63
C HIS A 55 -5.25 7.16 2.95
N SER A 56 -6.47 6.94 3.43
CA SER A 56 -7.26 8.00 4.07
C SER A 56 -6.65 8.34 5.44
N LEU A 57 -6.18 9.57 5.67
CA LEU A 57 -5.71 9.97 7.00
C LEU A 57 -6.81 9.80 8.04
N LEU A 58 -8.04 10.13 7.66
CA LEU A 58 -9.20 10.00 8.53
C LEU A 58 -9.48 8.52 8.87
N GLY A 59 -9.36 7.63 7.89
CA GLY A 59 -9.53 6.18 8.07
C GLY A 59 -8.49 5.61 9.05
N LEU A 60 -7.22 5.94 8.86
CA LEU A 60 -6.13 5.55 9.77
C LEU A 60 -6.39 6.03 11.21
N GLN A 61 -6.83 7.28 11.38
CA GLN A 61 -7.14 7.86 12.70
C GLN A 61 -8.28 7.11 13.40
N TYR A 62 -9.37 6.79 12.71
CA TYR A 62 -10.49 6.06 13.31
C TYR A 62 -10.15 4.61 13.64
N ARG A 63 -9.34 3.94 12.81
CA ARG A 63 -8.83 2.59 13.08
C ARG A 63 -7.67 2.55 14.08
N LYS A 64 -7.14 3.71 14.49
CA LYS A 64 -5.96 3.86 15.35
C LYS A 64 -4.73 3.15 14.76
N GLU A 65 -4.62 3.16 13.44
CA GLU A 65 -3.47 2.62 12.72
C GLU A 65 -2.35 3.67 12.68
N PRO A 66 -1.09 3.28 12.92
CA PRO A 66 0.03 4.20 12.83
C PRO A 66 0.24 4.63 11.36
N LEU A 67 0.71 5.86 11.17
CA LEU A 67 1.16 6.34 9.87
C LEU A 67 2.34 5.49 9.34
N PRO A 68 2.43 5.28 8.01
CA PRO A 68 3.63 4.69 7.42
C PRO A 68 4.83 5.61 7.68
N LYS A 69 6.00 5.01 7.84
CA LYS A 69 7.26 5.74 8.04
C LYS A 69 8.24 5.39 6.95
N VAL A 70 9.07 6.38 6.57
CA VAL A 70 10.20 6.14 5.67
C VAL A 70 11.11 5.10 6.30
N GLY A 71 11.43 4.06 5.52
CA GLY A 71 12.21 2.92 5.96
C GLY A 71 11.40 1.71 6.41
N ASP A 72 10.07 1.82 6.59
CA ASP A 72 9.24 0.68 6.94
C ASP A 72 9.28 -0.38 5.83
N PHE A 73 9.39 -1.65 6.25
CA PHE A 73 9.26 -2.79 5.36
C PHE A 73 7.85 -3.35 5.40
N THR A 74 7.35 -3.74 4.23
CA THR A 74 6.05 -4.39 4.09
C THR A 74 6.16 -5.61 3.19
N VAL A 75 5.66 -6.76 3.64
CA VAL A 75 5.47 -7.94 2.80
C VAL A 75 4.13 -7.83 2.10
N VAL A 76 4.16 -7.71 0.77
CA VAL A 76 2.96 -7.67 -0.06
C VAL A 76 2.51 -9.10 -0.36
N THR A 77 1.24 -9.40 -0.10
CA THR A 77 0.62 -10.69 -0.39
C THR A 77 -0.42 -10.59 -1.50
N ASN A 78 -0.76 -11.74 -2.08
CA ASN A 78 -2.01 -11.89 -2.82
C ASN A 78 -3.20 -11.97 -1.83
N TRP A 79 -4.42 -12.14 -2.35
CA TRP A 79 -5.64 -12.24 -1.53
C TRP A 79 -5.60 -13.40 -0.52
N GLU A 80 -5.04 -14.55 -0.90
CA GLU A 80 -4.90 -15.73 -0.06
C GLU A 80 -3.80 -15.61 1.02
N GLY A 81 -3.13 -14.45 1.10
CA GLY A 81 -2.04 -14.21 2.05
C GLY A 81 -0.69 -14.82 1.62
N LYS A 82 -0.54 -15.31 0.40
CA LYS A 82 0.76 -15.79 -0.11
C LYS A 82 1.66 -14.60 -0.44
N ALA A 83 2.84 -14.56 0.16
CA ALA A 83 3.82 -13.48 -0.05
C ALA A 83 4.28 -13.42 -1.51
N GLN A 84 4.31 -12.22 -2.07
CA GLN A 84 4.67 -11.95 -3.47
C GLN A 84 6.00 -11.20 -3.58
N CYS A 85 6.21 -10.19 -2.75
CA CYS A 85 7.42 -9.37 -2.70
C CYS A 85 7.50 -8.59 -1.38
N ILE A 86 8.66 -7.96 -1.12
CA ILE A 86 8.87 -7.01 -0.03
C ILE A 86 9.09 -5.64 -0.64
N VAL A 87 8.42 -4.64 -0.08
CA VAL A 87 8.63 -3.23 -0.40
C VAL A 87 9.16 -2.47 0.81
N ARG A 88 9.90 -1.39 0.54
CA ARG A 88 10.36 -0.44 1.53
C ARG A 88 9.79 0.94 1.25
N THR A 89 9.21 1.59 2.24
CA THR A 89 8.67 2.95 2.12
C THR A 89 9.80 3.94 1.94
N THR A 90 9.75 4.74 0.88
CA THR A 90 10.80 5.72 0.51
C THR A 90 10.35 7.15 0.74
N ALA A 91 9.05 7.44 0.69
CA ALA A 91 8.51 8.76 1.01
C ALA A 91 7.07 8.67 1.53
N VAL A 92 6.70 9.64 2.38
CA VAL A 92 5.32 9.82 2.85
C VAL A 92 4.96 11.29 2.74
N LYS A 93 3.87 11.62 2.06
CA LYS A 93 3.39 12.99 1.83
C LYS A 93 1.91 13.08 2.15
N PHE A 94 1.48 14.25 2.63
CA PHE A 94 0.08 14.53 2.93
C PHE A 94 -0.44 15.46 1.84
N LYS A 95 -1.42 15.00 1.06
CA LYS A 95 -2.04 15.78 -0.02
C LYS A 95 -3.56 15.77 0.15
N PRO A 96 -4.26 16.91 -0.01
CA PRO A 96 -5.71 16.88 -0.20
C PRO A 96 -6.08 16.03 -1.42
N PHE A 97 -7.19 15.28 -1.36
CA PHE A 97 -7.65 14.42 -2.45
C PHE A 97 -7.79 15.17 -3.78
N PHE A 98 -8.34 16.39 -3.77
CA PHE A 98 -8.45 17.21 -4.99
C PHE A 98 -7.11 17.55 -5.66
N SER A 99 -6.01 17.50 -4.91
CA SER A 99 -4.66 17.87 -5.36
C SER A 99 -3.84 16.69 -5.90
N ILE A 100 -4.41 15.49 -5.90
CA ILE A 100 -3.80 14.33 -6.55
C ILE A 100 -3.80 14.56 -8.06
N ASP A 101 -2.65 14.35 -8.67
CA ASP A 101 -2.38 14.63 -10.07
C ASP A 101 -2.19 13.33 -10.87
N ALA A 102 -2.19 13.46 -12.19
CA ALA A 102 -2.07 12.33 -13.10
C ALA A 102 -0.72 11.61 -12.98
N GLU A 103 0.35 12.31 -12.63
CA GLU A 103 1.67 11.69 -12.45
C GLU A 103 1.66 10.76 -11.23
N TYR A 104 1.06 11.18 -10.13
CA TYR A 104 0.88 10.32 -8.96
C TYR A 104 -0.02 9.11 -9.25
N ALA A 105 -1.16 9.31 -9.92
CA ALA A 105 -2.05 8.21 -10.32
C ALA A 105 -1.33 7.18 -11.20
N LYS A 106 -0.44 7.65 -12.09
CA LYS A 106 0.38 6.79 -12.96
C LYS A 106 1.43 5.99 -12.19
N LEU A 107 1.97 6.53 -11.09
CA LEU A 107 2.86 5.80 -10.18
C LEU A 107 2.12 4.73 -9.38
N GLU A 108 0.85 4.98 -9.05
CA GLU A 108 0.00 3.98 -8.41
C GLU A 108 -0.35 2.84 -9.38
N GLY A 109 -0.55 3.17 -10.66
CA GLY A 109 -0.40 2.23 -11.76
C GLY A 109 -1.54 1.21 -11.94
N GLU A 110 -2.64 1.36 -11.19
CA GLU A 110 -3.86 0.55 -11.30
C GLU A 110 -4.73 0.94 -12.50
N GLY A 111 -5.56 0.00 -12.96
CA GLY A 111 -6.49 0.22 -14.07
C GLY A 111 -5.80 0.68 -15.36
N ASP A 112 -6.31 1.77 -15.95
CA ASP A 112 -5.74 2.43 -17.13
C ASP A 112 -4.67 3.49 -16.79
N LYS A 113 -4.30 3.61 -15.50
CA LYS A 113 -3.33 4.56 -14.97
C LYS A 113 -3.74 6.03 -15.09
N SER A 114 -5.02 6.30 -15.39
CA SER A 114 -5.55 7.66 -15.46
C SER A 114 -5.89 8.21 -14.07
N LEU A 115 -5.89 9.54 -13.97
CA LEU A 115 -6.38 10.22 -12.77
C LEU A 115 -7.88 9.98 -12.55
N ASP A 116 -8.67 9.85 -13.61
CA ASP A 116 -10.12 9.63 -13.52
C ASP A 116 -10.42 8.25 -12.91
N TYR A 117 -9.71 7.21 -13.37
CA TYR A 117 -9.80 5.87 -12.78
C TYR A 117 -9.38 5.92 -11.31
N TRP A 118 -8.23 6.55 -11.02
CA TRP A 118 -7.73 6.68 -9.65
C TRP A 118 -8.77 7.33 -8.73
N LYS A 119 -9.33 8.49 -9.12
CA LYS A 119 -10.31 9.23 -8.34
C LYS A 119 -11.56 8.41 -8.09
N LYS A 120 -12.10 7.76 -9.12
CA LYS A 120 -13.29 6.92 -9.00
C LYS A 120 -13.07 5.77 -8.01
N THR A 121 -12.03 4.97 -8.24
CA THR A 121 -11.76 3.77 -7.43
C THR A 121 -11.46 4.13 -5.97
N HIS A 122 -10.67 5.19 -5.74
CA HIS A 122 -10.35 5.63 -4.38
C HIS A 122 -11.55 6.24 -3.67
N TRP A 123 -12.39 7.01 -4.37
CA TRP A 123 -13.62 7.55 -3.79
C TRP A 123 -14.55 6.42 -3.31
N GLU A 124 -14.82 5.44 -4.18
CA GLU A 124 -15.64 4.28 -3.85
C GLU A 124 -15.06 3.47 -2.68
N TYR A 125 -13.73 3.31 -2.64
CA TYR A 125 -13.04 2.66 -1.52
C TYR A 125 -13.20 3.45 -0.21
N TYR A 126 -12.95 4.76 -0.22
CA TYR A 126 -13.07 5.59 0.98
C TYR A 126 -14.51 5.69 1.48
N GLU A 127 -15.52 5.64 0.61
CA GLU A 127 -16.93 5.52 1.03
C GLU A 127 -17.15 4.26 1.87
N ARG A 128 -16.67 3.10 1.41
CA ARG A 128 -16.79 1.84 2.15
C ARG A 128 -15.97 1.84 3.44
N GLU A 129 -14.74 2.33 3.37
CA GLU A 129 -13.80 2.38 4.48
C GLU A 129 -14.31 3.27 5.63
N LEU A 130 -14.96 4.39 5.31
CA LEU A 130 -15.38 5.39 6.30
C LEU A 130 -16.82 5.18 6.80
N ALA A 131 -17.64 4.41 6.09
CA ALA A 131 -19.03 4.14 6.46
C ALA A 131 -19.21 3.59 7.90
N PRO A 132 -18.40 2.64 8.40
CA PRO A 132 -18.52 2.14 9.78
C PRO A 132 -18.34 3.22 10.86
N PHE A 133 -17.73 4.36 10.51
CA PHE A 133 -17.50 5.49 11.41
C PHE A 133 -18.51 6.63 11.20
N ASN A 134 -19.56 6.41 10.41
CA ASN A 134 -20.52 7.43 9.99
C ASN A 134 -19.84 8.65 9.35
N ARG A 135 -18.81 8.40 8.54
CA ARG A 135 -18.06 9.41 7.79
C ARG A 135 -18.16 9.14 6.29
N VAL A 136 -17.90 10.19 5.50
CA VAL A 136 -17.91 10.15 4.04
C VAL A 136 -16.65 10.84 3.50
N PRO A 137 -16.12 10.42 2.35
CA PRO A 137 -15.01 11.11 1.71
C PRO A 137 -15.39 12.54 1.31
N ARG A 138 -14.38 13.39 1.22
CA ARG A 138 -14.50 14.80 0.80
C ARG A 138 -13.32 15.12 -0.08
N GLU A 139 -13.52 15.97 -1.09
CA GLU A 139 -12.42 16.48 -1.92
C GLU A 139 -11.26 17.07 -1.10
N SER A 140 -11.56 17.72 0.03
CA SER A 140 -10.57 18.31 0.93
C SER A 140 -9.96 17.33 1.94
N MET A 141 -10.34 16.05 1.94
CA MET A 141 -9.79 15.07 2.87
C MET A 141 -8.30 14.84 2.58
N ILE A 142 -7.52 14.61 3.62
CA ILE A 142 -6.09 14.38 3.48
C ILE A 142 -5.84 12.91 3.15
N ILE A 143 -5.13 12.70 2.06
CA ILE A 143 -4.58 11.42 1.62
C ILE A 143 -3.13 11.36 2.10
N VAL A 144 -2.78 10.25 2.74
CA VAL A 144 -1.41 9.88 3.07
C VAL A 144 -0.87 9.14 1.86
N CYS A 145 -0.16 9.87 1.01
CA CYS A 145 0.51 9.37 -0.17
C CYS A 145 1.82 8.70 0.27
N GLU A 146 1.86 7.38 0.15
CA GLU A 146 3.04 6.57 0.45
C GLU A 146 3.71 6.15 -0.84
N GLU A 147 5.00 6.46 -0.98
CA GLU A 147 5.85 5.97 -2.07
C GLU A 147 6.75 4.86 -1.52
N PHE A 148 6.93 3.80 -2.30
CA PHE A 148 7.75 2.65 -1.91
C PHE A 148 8.47 2.06 -3.11
N GLU A 149 9.52 1.30 -2.83
CA GLU A 149 10.25 0.52 -3.82
C GLU A 149 10.23 -0.96 -3.47
N LYS A 150 10.17 -1.82 -4.49
CA LYS A 150 10.36 -3.26 -4.31
C LYS A 150 11.83 -3.54 -4.04
N VAL A 151 12.13 -4.08 -2.86
CA VAL A 151 13.49 -4.44 -2.45
C VAL A 151 13.77 -5.93 -2.61
N PHE A 152 12.72 -6.76 -2.65
CA PHE A 152 12.89 -8.21 -2.77
C PHE A 152 11.69 -8.90 -3.41
N ASP A 153 11.97 -9.91 -4.22
CA ASP A 153 11.02 -10.92 -4.65
C ASP A 153 11.72 -12.24 -4.97
N ARG A 154 10.95 -13.31 -5.06
CA ARG A 154 11.39 -14.64 -5.52
C ARG A 154 11.06 -14.87 -6.99
#